data_AF-X1PSH2-F1
#
_entry.id   AF-X1PSH2-F1
#
_cell.length_a   1.000
_cell.length_b   1.000
_cell.length_c   1.000
_cell.angle_alpha   90.00
_cell.angle_beta   90.00
_cell.angle_gamma   90.00
#
_symmetry.space_group_name_H-M   'P 1'
#
loop_
_entity.id
_entity.type
_entity.pdbx_description
1 polymer ?
#
loop_
_entity_poly.entity_id
_entity_poly.type
_entity_poly.pdbx_seq_one_letter_code
_entity_poly.pdbx_strand_id
1 'polypeptide(L)' 'ENAVRTNEDRSFGISRTEVHCRRCGGHLGHVFDDGPKPTGLRYCMNGVAMTFKPQAA' A
#
# COMPACT_ATOMS: atom_id res chain seq x y z
N GLU A 1 -11.38 2.80 9.89
CA GLU A 1 -10.70 1.67 9.21
C GLU A 1 -11.19 1.57 7.76
N ASN A 2 -10.53 0.82 6.87
CA ASN A 2 -10.80 0.76 5.42
C ASN A 2 -10.35 1.99 4.61
N ALA A 3 -9.12 2.47 4.79
CA ALA A 3 -8.58 3.53 3.91
C ALA A 3 -8.11 3.00 2.54
N VAL A 4 -7.64 1.75 2.52
CA VAL A 4 -7.05 1.08 1.36
C VAL A 4 -7.85 -0.15 0.96
N ARG A 5 -7.68 -0.58 -0.29
CA ARG A 5 -8.11 -1.87 -0.82
C ARG A 5 -6.94 -2.55 -1.50
N THR A 6 -7.06 -3.85 -1.70
CA THR A 6 -6.04 -4.67 -2.36
C THR A 6 -6.58 -5.34 -3.61
N ASN A 7 -5.71 -5.51 -4.59
CA ASN A 7 -5.96 -6.29 -5.81
C ASN A 7 -4.76 -7.21 -6.08
N GLU A 8 -4.98 -8.30 -6.80
CA GLU A 8 -3.90 -9.13 -7.30
C GLU A 8 -3.24 -8.44 -8.50
N ASP A 9 -1.92 -8.33 -8.49
CA ASP A 9 -1.10 -7.79 -9.57
C ASP A 9 -0.18 -8.88 -10.11
N ARG A 10 -0.40 -9.28 -11.37
CA ARG A 10 0.40 -10.28 -12.10
C ARG A 10 1.34 -9.67 -13.13
N SER A 11 1.58 -8.37 -13.05
CA SER A 11 2.47 -7.67 -13.98
C SER A 11 3.88 -8.27 -13.95
N PHE A 12 4.53 -8.28 -15.10
CA PHE A 12 5.88 -8.84 -15.28
C PHE A 12 6.01 -10.33 -14.93
N GLY A 13 4.89 -11.07 -14.87
CA GLY A 13 4.89 -12.49 -14.52
C GLY A 13 5.13 -12.76 -13.02
N ILE A 14 5.07 -11.72 -12.18
CA ILE A 14 5.25 -11.83 -10.72
C ILE A 14 3.89 -11.64 -10.06
N SER A 15 3.53 -12.51 -9.12
CA SER A 15 2.31 -12.35 -8.30
C SER A 15 2.59 -11.46 -7.10
N ARG A 16 1.95 -10.31 -7.03
CA ARG A 16 2.04 -9.35 -5.91
C ARG A 16 0.64 -8.88 -5.51
N THR A 17 0.54 -8.27 -4.34
CA THR A 17 -0.71 -7.65 -3.87
C THR A 17 -0.60 -6.13 -3.99
N GLU A 18 -1.30 -5.54 -4.95
CA GLU A 18 -1.41 -4.09 -5.11
C GLU A 18 -2.21 -3.50 -3.94
N VAL A 19 -1.81 -2.32 -3.49
CA VAL A 19 -2.56 -1.47 -2.55
C VAL A 19 -3.00 -0.20 -3.27
N HIS A 20 -4.30 0.09 -3.26
CA HIS A 20 -4.89 1.28 -3.88
C HIS A 20 -5.84 2.02 -2.93
N CYS A 21 -6.07 3.31 -3.19
CA CYS A 21 -6.98 4.14 -2.40
C CYS A 21 -8.42 3.61 -2.53
N ARG A 22 -9.07 3.31 -1.40
CA ARG A 22 -10.46 2.81 -1.41
C ARG A 22 -11.43 3.78 -2.09
N ARG A 23 -11.19 5.08 -1.98
CA ARG A 23 -12.14 6.12 -2.41
C ARG A 23 -12.03 6.45 -3.89
N CYS A 24 -10.81 6.62 -4.41
CA CYS A 24 -10.58 7.07 -5.79
C CYS A 24 -9.94 6.01 -6.70
N GLY A 25 -9.53 4.85 -6.16
CA GLY A 25 -8.85 3.81 -6.94
C GLY A 25 -7.40 4.13 -7.31
N GLY A 26 -6.86 5.28 -6.89
CA GLY A 26 -5.47 5.63 -7.20
C GLY A 26 -4.47 4.64 -6.63
N HIS A 27 -3.51 4.24 -7.45
CA HIS A 27 -2.42 3.32 -7.08
C HIS A 27 -1.56 3.94 -5.97
N LEU A 28 -1.30 3.17 -4.90
CA LEU A 28 -0.45 3.61 -3.80
C LEU A 28 0.85 2.81 -3.76
N GLY A 29 0.81 1.51 -4.01
CA GLY A 29 1.98 0.64 -3.99
C GLY A 29 1.60 -0.83 -3.86
N HIS A 30 2.37 -1.59 -3.07
CA HIS A 30 2.17 -3.02 -2.85
C HIS A 30 2.36 -3.40 -1.38
N VAL A 31 1.76 -4.53 -0.97
CA VAL A 31 1.97 -5.15 0.34
C VAL A 31 2.68 -6.49 0.22
N PHE A 32 3.62 -6.72 1.14
CA PHE A 32 4.45 -7.92 1.25
C PHE A 32 4.39 -8.51 2.65
N ASP A 33 4.75 -9.78 2.81
CA ASP A 33 4.77 -10.56 4.05
C ASP A 33 6.14 -10.59 4.76
N ASP A 34 7.05 -9.69 4.37
CA ASP A 34 8.39 -9.51 4.92
C ASP A 34 8.48 -8.34 5.93
N GLY A 35 7.35 -7.96 6.51
CA GLY A 35 7.28 -6.89 7.50
C GLY A 35 7.70 -7.34 8.91
N PRO A 36 7.94 -6.39 9.82
CA PRO A 36 8.21 -6.71 11.23
C PRO A 36 6.95 -7.22 11.94
N LYS A 37 7.14 -7.95 13.04
CA LYS A 37 6.06 -8.29 14.00
C LYS A 37 5.44 -7.01 14.57
N PRO A 38 4.14 -7.01 14.93
CA PRO A 38 3.25 -8.17 15.04
C PRO A 38 2.55 -8.55 13.73
N THR A 39 2.42 -7.62 12.78
CA THR A 39 1.62 -7.87 11.57
C THR A 39 2.34 -8.75 10.56
N GLY A 40 3.68 -8.67 10.50
CA GLY A 40 4.45 -9.33 9.45
C GLY A 40 4.27 -8.69 8.08
N LEU A 41 3.53 -7.57 7.97
CA LEU A 41 3.19 -6.95 6.68
C LEU A 41 3.99 -5.69 6.45
N ARG A 42 4.58 -5.56 5.25
CA ARG A 42 5.26 -4.34 4.79
C ARG A 42 4.47 -3.69 3.67
N TYR A 43 3.99 -2.48 3.93
CA TYR A 43 3.32 -1.64 2.93
C TYR A 43 4.36 -0.75 2.24
N CYS A 44 4.74 -1.14 1.02
CA CYS A 44 5.66 -0.38 0.19
C CYS A 44 4.86 0.65 -0.62
N MET A 45 4.81 1.89 -0.16
CA MET A 45 3.98 2.96 -0.73
C MET A 45 4.83 4.00 -1.45
N ASN A 46 4.35 4.48 -2.60
CA ASN A 46 5.01 5.52 -3.36
C ASN A 46 4.82 6.89 -2.69
N GLY A 47 5.92 7.61 -2.43
CA GLY A 47 5.85 8.96 -1.85
C GLY A 47 5.08 9.96 -2.73
N VAL A 48 5.18 9.81 -4.06
CA VAL A 48 4.44 10.64 -5.03
C VAL A 48 2.92 10.43 -4.96
N ALA A 49 2.45 9.30 -4.41
CA ALA A 49 1.03 9.02 -4.22
C ALA A 49 0.47 9.61 -2.91
N MET A 50 1.29 10.34 -2.14
CA MET A 50 0.94 10.83 -0.81
C MET A 50 1.08 12.34 -0.68
N THR A 51 0.23 12.92 0.18
CA THR A 51 0.42 14.27 0.71
C THR A 51 0.59 14.18 2.21
N PHE A 52 1.77 14.55 2.70
CA PHE A 52 2.10 14.50 4.12
C PHE A 52 1.62 15.77 4.83
N LYS A 53 0.87 15.59 5.90
CA LYS A 53 0.47 16.69 6.79
C LYS A 53 1.32 16.63 8.05
N PRO A 54 1.97 17.73 8.45
CA PRO A 54 2.73 17.74 9.70
C PRO A 54 1.80 17.53 10.90
N GLN A 55 2.25 16.74 11.87
CA GLN A 55 1.62 16.66 13.17
C GLN A 55 1.94 17.96 13.94
N ALA A 56 0.95 18.56 14.59
CA ALA A 56 1.23 19.64 15.54
C ALA A 56 2.16 19.11 16.64
N ALA A 57 3.14 19.94 17.03
CA ALA A 57 4.10 19.61 18.09
C ALA A 57 3.41 19.39 19.45
#